data_AF-A0A7W7QRK6-F1
#
_entry.id   AF-A0A7W7QRK6-F1
#
_cell.length_a   1.000
_cell.length_b   1.000
_cell.length_c   1.000
_cell.angle_alpha   90.00
_cell.angle_beta   90.00
_cell.angle_gamma   90.00
#
_symmetry.space_group_name_H-M   'P 1'
#
loop_
_entity.id
_entity.type
_entity.pdbx_description
1 polymer ?
#
loop_
_entity_poly.entity_id
_entity_poly.type
_entity_poly.pdbx_seq_one_letter_code
_entity_poly.pdbx_strand_id
1 'polypeptide(L)'
;MNADLAEVLRSVKHVLIDFDGPICSVLAGLPAPEVAERLRAAVLSHGESVSTSWGSETDPLALLRRISVDRPDLGAMTDAALTRLEEEAVQLARPTPGGKLFSEPAAILAGPSGWSATTRAALSRPI
;
A
#
# COMPACT_ATOMS: atom_id res chain seq x y z
N MET A 1 11.96 1.56 27.91
CA MET A 1 11.36 2.89 28.14
C MET A 1 10.04 2.92 27.38
N ASN A 2 8.93 2.54 28.02
CA ASN A 2 7.59 2.68 27.44
C ASN A 2 7.06 4.03 27.92
N ALA A 3 7.35 5.11 27.17
CA ALA A 3 6.56 6.31 27.34
C ALA A 3 5.11 5.94 27.02
N ASP A 4 4.18 6.33 27.88
CA ASP A 4 2.76 6.18 27.59
C ASP A 4 2.50 6.91 26.25
N LEU A 5 1.98 6.19 25.24
CA LEU A 5 1.71 6.75 23.92
C LEU A 5 0.87 8.03 24.03
N ALA A 6 -0.01 8.11 25.04
CA ALA A 6 -0.80 9.30 25.32
C ALA A 6 0.04 10.52 25.72
N GLU A 7 1.18 10.33 26.38
CA GLU A 7 2.10 11.39 26.78
C GLU A 7 2.90 11.91 25.58
N VAL A 8 3.36 11.00 24.72
CA VAL A 8 4.04 11.35 23.47
C VAL A 8 3.11 12.13 22.54
N LEU A 9 1.88 11.65 22.35
CA LEU A 9 0.89 12.29 21.48
C LEU A 9 0.44 13.67 22.01
N ARG A 10 0.44 13.88 23.34
CA ARG A 10 0.12 15.20 23.94
C ARG A 10 1.14 16.29 23.58
N SER A 11 2.36 15.92 23.25
CA SER A 11 3.45 16.87 22.99
C SER A 11 3.56 17.33 21.53
N VAL A 12 2.88 16.67 20.61
CA VAL A 12 2.99 16.91 19.16
C VAL A 12 1.78 17.67 18.63
N LYS A 13 2.03 18.61 17.69
CA LYS A 13 0.98 19.41 17.05
C LYS A 13 0.33 18.70 15.86
N HIS A 14 1.05 17.76 15.24
CA HIS A 14 0.62 17.04 14.05
C HIS A 14 1.01 15.57 14.19
N VAL A 15 0.12 14.68 13.75
CA VAL A 15 0.34 13.23 13.72
C VAL A 15 0.07 12.76 12.30
N LEU A 16 1.08 12.17 11.67
CA LEU A 16 0.89 11.44 10.43
C LEU A 16 0.56 9.99 10.80
N ILE A 17 -0.64 9.54 10.43
CA ILE A 17 -1.10 8.18 10.71
C ILE A 17 -1.10 7.42 9.39
N ASP A 18 -0.45 6.26 9.40
CA ASP A 18 -0.51 5.36 8.25
C ASP A 18 -1.93 4.83 8.06
N PHE A 19 -2.37 4.75 6.82
CA PHE A 19 -3.68 4.21 6.49
C PHE A 19 -3.67 2.69 6.59
N ASP A 20 -2.59 2.00 6.19
CA ASP A 20 -2.51 0.54 6.21
C ASP A 20 -2.18 0.00 7.62
N GLY A 21 -3.16 -0.65 8.24
CA GLY A 21 -3.12 -1.17 9.60
C GLY A 21 -3.92 -0.30 10.58
N PRO A 22 -3.47 0.90 10.97
CA PRO A 22 -4.16 1.71 11.98
C PRO A 22 -5.57 2.18 11.58
N ILE A 23 -5.80 2.48 10.29
CA ILE A 23 -7.09 2.99 9.79
C ILE A 23 -7.85 1.93 9.00
N CYS A 24 -7.17 1.22 8.10
CA CYS A 24 -7.74 0.23 7.22
C CYS A 24 -6.73 -0.89 7.01
N SER A 25 -7.14 -2.16 7.01
CA SER A 25 -6.24 -3.22 6.58
C SER A 25 -6.33 -3.35 5.06
N VAL A 26 -5.44 -2.64 4.35
CA VAL A 26 -5.51 -2.45 2.89
C VAL A 26 -5.38 -3.78 2.17
N LEU A 27 -4.49 -4.65 2.65
CA LEU A 27 -4.22 -5.96 2.07
C LEU A 27 -5.05 -7.09 2.71
N ALA A 28 -5.99 -6.83 3.61
CA ALA A 28 -6.81 -7.90 4.20
C ALA A 28 -7.69 -8.61 3.16
N GLY A 29 -8.11 -7.89 2.11
CA GLY A 29 -8.89 -8.45 1.01
C GLY A 29 -8.03 -9.02 -0.12
N LEU A 30 -6.75 -8.63 -0.19
CA LEU A 30 -5.79 -9.09 -1.19
C LEU A 30 -4.39 -9.15 -0.56
N PRO A 31 -4.00 -10.28 0.05
CA PRO A 31 -2.75 -10.38 0.80
C PRO A 31 -1.50 -10.13 -0.06
N ALA A 32 -0.45 -9.55 0.54
CA ALA A 32 0.82 -9.26 -0.14
C ALA A 32 1.39 -10.46 -0.95
N PRO A 33 1.41 -11.71 -0.43
CA PRO A 33 1.88 -12.85 -1.23
C PRO A 33 1.04 -13.13 -2.47
N GLU A 34 -0.27 -12.88 -2.41
CA GLU A 34 -1.16 -13.04 -3.56
C GLU A 34 -0.92 -11.94 -4.60
N VAL A 35 -0.71 -10.70 -4.16
CA VAL A 35 -0.31 -9.59 -5.05
C VAL A 35 1.02 -9.93 -5.74
N ALA A 36 2.02 -10.43 -5.01
CA ALA A 36 3.31 -10.81 -5.57
C ALA A 36 3.17 -11.92 -6.63
N GLU A 37 2.32 -12.92 -6.40
CA GLU A 37 2.04 -13.97 -7.37
C GLU A 37 1.37 -13.42 -8.64
N ARG A 38 0.38 -12.53 -8.49
CA ARG A 38 -0.27 -11.87 -9.64
C ARG A 38 0.71 -11.01 -10.44
N LEU A 39 1.68 -10.35 -9.78
CA LEU A 39 2.74 -9.63 -10.48
C LEU A 39 3.64 -10.55 -11.30
N ARG A 40 4.04 -11.70 -10.75
CA ARG A 40 4.82 -12.69 -11.51
C ARG A 40 4.04 -13.21 -12.72
N ALA A 41 2.76 -13.50 -12.54
CA ALA A 41 1.89 -13.91 -13.63
C ALA A 41 1.77 -12.83 -14.73
N ALA A 42 1.73 -11.55 -14.35
CA ALA A 42 1.73 -10.44 -15.30
C ALA A 42 3.04 -10.36 -16.09
N VAL A 43 4.19 -10.63 -15.47
CA VAL A 43 5.48 -10.70 -16.18
C VAL A 43 5.52 -11.91 -17.12
N LEU A 44 5.10 -13.09 -16.66
CA LEU A 44 5.05 -14.31 -17.48
C LEU A 44 4.17 -14.15 -18.73
N SER A 45 3.04 -13.43 -18.63
CA SER A 45 2.13 -13.21 -19.76
C SER A 45 2.74 -12.35 -20.87
N HIS A 46 3.84 -11.64 -20.59
CA HIS A 46 4.63 -10.91 -21.58
C HIS A 46 5.68 -11.82 -22.27
N GLY A 47 5.67 -13.12 -22.00
CA GLY A 47 6.60 -14.09 -22.59
C GLY A 47 7.94 -14.18 -21.86
N GLU A 48 8.07 -13.52 -20.72
CA GLU A 48 9.29 -13.46 -19.94
C GLU A 48 9.39 -14.61 -18.95
N SER A 49 10.60 -15.02 -18.62
CA SER A 49 10.82 -16.03 -17.58
C SER A 49 10.98 -15.38 -16.20
N VAL A 50 10.37 -15.99 -15.19
CA VAL A 50 10.55 -15.57 -13.80
C VAL A 50 11.80 -16.23 -13.25
N SER A 51 12.79 -15.42 -12.84
CA SER A 51 13.97 -15.91 -12.13
C SER A 51 13.57 -16.66 -10.86
N THR A 52 14.29 -17.73 -10.51
CA THR A 52 14.14 -18.44 -9.23
C THR A 52 14.24 -17.49 -8.03
N SER A 53 15.05 -16.43 -8.12
CA SER A 53 15.19 -15.43 -7.06
C SER A 53 13.96 -14.53 -6.90
N TRP A 54 13.14 -14.37 -7.95
CA TRP A 54 11.88 -13.61 -7.90
C TRP A 54 10.72 -14.51 -7.44
N GLY A 55 10.77 -15.80 -7.80
CA GLY A 55 9.73 -16.78 -7.50
C GLY A 55 9.49 -17.04 -6.01
N SER A 56 10.45 -16.68 -5.14
CA SER A 56 10.30 -16.77 -3.68
C SER A 56 9.95 -15.44 -3.00
N GLU A 57 10.02 -14.30 -3.70
CA GLU A 57 9.79 -12.98 -3.11
C GLU A 57 8.30 -12.69 -2.92
N THR A 58 7.83 -12.69 -1.67
CA THR A 58 6.40 -12.53 -1.34
C THR A 58 5.99 -11.09 -1.06
N ASP A 59 6.96 -10.16 -0.95
CA ASP A 59 6.68 -8.73 -0.86
C ASP A 59 6.57 -8.12 -2.27
N PRO A 60 5.40 -7.59 -2.67
CA PRO A 60 5.20 -6.97 -3.98
C PRO A 60 6.15 -5.81 -4.28
N LEU A 61 6.50 -5.00 -3.27
CA LEU A 61 7.40 -3.86 -3.46
C LEU A 61 8.85 -4.32 -3.63
N ALA A 62 9.30 -5.28 -2.82
CA ALA A 62 10.61 -5.92 -3.02
C ALA A 62 10.69 -6.62 -4.39
N LEU A 63 9.62 -7.29 -4.82
CA LEU A 63 9.54 -7.93 -6.13
C LEU A 63 9.64 -6.91 -7.27
N LEU A 64 8.85 -5.83 -7.22
CA LEU A 64 8.94 -4.72 -8.19
C LEU A 64 10.35 -4.14 -8.26
N ARG A 65 10.98 -3.90 -7.10
CA ARG A 65 12.33 -3.36 -7.03
C ARG A 65 13.35 -4.30 -7.69
N ARG A 66 13.24 -5.61 -7.41
CA ARG A 66 14.11 -6.62 -8.04
C ARG A 66 13.92 -6.68 -9.55
N ILE A 67 12.66 -6.75 -10.03
CA ILE A 67 12.35 -6.75 -11.46
C ILE A 67 12.91 -5.50 -12.12
N SER A 68 12.76 -4.32 -11.51
CA SER A 68 13.24 -3.05 -12.07
C SER A 68 14.78 -2.97 -12.14
N VAL A 69 15.50 -3.70 -11.29
CA VAL A 69 16.97 -3.79 -11.32
C VAL A 69 17.42 -4.81 -12.36
N ASP A 70 16.82 -6.00 -12.34
CA ASP A 70 17.26 -7.12 -13.19
C ASP A 70 16.75 -6.99 -14.64
N ARG A 71 15.58 -6.36 -14.81
CA ARG A 71 14.87 -6.10 -16.08
C ARG A 71 14.25 -4.70 -16.10
N PRO A 72 15.08 -3.66 -16.28
CA PRO A 72 14.60 -2.27 -16.30
C PRO A 72 13.50 -2.00 -17.33
N ASP A 73 13.50 -2.75 -18.43
CA ASP A 73 12.48 -2.71 -19.48
C ASP A 73 11.08 -3.12 -19.01
N LEU A 74 10.99 -3.95 -17.97
CA LEU A 74 9.73 -4.40 -17.37
C LEU A 74 9.28 -3.54 -16.19
N GLY A 75 10.12 -2.64 -15.69
CA GLY A 75 9.88 -1.86 -14.47
C GLY A 75 8.57 -1.06 -14.55
N ALA A 76 8.39 -0.27 -15.61
CA ALA A 76 7.20 0.57 -15.78
C ALA A 76 5.90 -0.24 -15.90
N MET A 77 5.93 -1.38 -16.61
CA MET A 77 4.77 -2.27 -16.71
C MET A 77 4.44 -2.88 -15.35
N THR A 78 5.46 -3.31 -14.61
CA THR A 78 5.32 -3.99 -13.30
C THR A 78 4.78 -3.01 -12.27
N ASP A 79 5.22 -1.77 -12.33
CA ASP A 79 4.75 -0.67 -11.50
C ASP A 79 3.25 -0.37 -11.74
N ALA A 80 2.85 -0.31 -13.01
CA ALA A 80 1.46 -0.11 -13.39
C ALA A 80 0.57 -1.30 -12.96
N ALA A 81 1.07 -2.53 -13.07
CA ALA A 81 0.36 -3.72 -12.61
C ALA A 81 0.18 -3.71 -11.08
N LEU A 82 1.23 -3.35 -10.32
CA LEU A 82 1.17 -3.24 -8.87
C LEU A 82 0.17 -2.15 -8.45
N THR A 83 0.19 -1.00 -9.11
CA THR A 83 -0.75 0.10 -8.83
C THR A 83 -2.21 -0.36 -8.95
N ARG A 84 -2.55 -1.13 -10.00
CA ARG A 84 -3.92 -1.67 -10.17
C ARG A 84 -4.32 -2.65 -9.08
N LEU A 85 -3.38 -3.50 -8.64
CA LEU A 85 -3.60 -4.45 -7.56
C LEU A 85 -3.76 -3.74 -6.21
N GLU A 86 -3.00 -2.67 -5.96
CA GLU A 86 -3.17 -1.81 -4.79
C GLU A 86 -4.54 -1.12 -4.80
N GLU A 87 -5.00 -0.62 -5.95
CA GLU A 87 -6.35 -0.05 -6.11
C GLU A 87 -7.46 -1.08 -5.84
N GLU A 88 -7.31 -2.32 -6.34
CA GLU A 88 -8.23 -3.44 -6.05
C GLU A 88 -8.25 -3.76 -4.55
N ALA A 89 -7.08 -3.85 -3.92
CA ALA A 89 -6.95 -4.13 -2.50
C ALA A 89 -7.68 -3.08 -1.65
N VAL A 90 -7.55 -1.79 -1.99
CA VAL A 90 -8.27 -0.69 -1.32
C VAL A 90 -9.79 -0.85 -1.42
N GLN A 91 -10.33 -1.32 -2.54
CA GLN A 91 -11.78 -1.56 -2.67
C GLN A 91 -12.28 -2.71 -1.77
N LEU A 92 -11.41 -3.69 -1.51
CA LEU A 92 -11.72 -4.85 -0.66
C LEU A 92 -11.44 -4.59 0.83
N ALA A 93 -10.70 -3.52 1.12
CA ALA A 93 -10.23 -3.21 2.45
C ALA A 93 -11.39 -2.92 3.41
N ARG A 94 -11.26 -3.42 4.64
CA ARG A 94 -12.22 -3.15 5.72
C ARG A 94 -11.57 -2.27 6.76
N PRO A 95 -12.28 -1.25 7.29
CA PRO A 95 -11.79 -0.46 8.41
C PRO A 95 -11.44 -1.38 9.58
N THR A 96 -10.30 -1.15 10.22
CA THR A 96 -9.97 -1.84 11.46
C THR A 96 -10.89 -1.37 12.60
N PRO A 97 -11.09 -2.17 13.66
CA PRO A 97 -11.81 -1.72 14.84
C PRO A 97 -11.19 -0.42 15.39
N GLY A 98 -11.97 0.66 15.45
CA GLY A 98 -11.49 2.02 15.80
C GLY A 98 -11.18 2.91 14.58
N GLY A 99 -10.81 2.33 13.44
CA GLY A 99 -10.56 3.04 12.17
C GLY A 99 -11.82 3.69 11.57
N LYS A 100 -13.01 3.18 11.91
CA LYS A 100 -14.30 3.74 11.49
C LYS A 100 -14.54 5.18 11.94
N LEU A 101 -13.85 5.66 12.99
CA LEU A 101 -13.95 7.06 13.41
C LEU A 101 -13.37 8.02 12.35
N PHE A 102 -12.56 7.50 11.42
CA PHE A 102 -11.89 8.26 10.36
C PHE A 102 -12.54 8.10 8.97
N SER A 103 -13.65 7.36 8.85
CA SER A 103 -14.21 6.92 7.56
C SER A 103 -15.28 7.84 6.93
N GLU A 104 -15.39 9.11 7.34
CA GLU A 104 -16.16 10.09 6.55
C GLU A 104 -15.32 10.52 5.33
N PRO A 105 -15.83 10.41 4.08
CA PRO A 105 -15.11 10.84 2.88
C PRO A 105 -14.67 12.31 2.93
N ALA A 106 -15.38 13.14 3.71
CA ALA A 106 -15.06 14.55 3.93
C ALA A 106 -13.87 14.78 4.89
N ALA A 107 -13.53 13.83 5.77
CA ALA A 107 -12.46 14.01 6.75
C ALA A 107 -11.06 13.78 6.17
N ILE A 108 -10.96 13.09 5.02
CA ILE A 108 -9.69 12.88 4.30
C ILE A 108 -9.19 14.18 3.65
N LEU A 109 -10.08 15.17 3.42
CA LEU A 109 -9.72 16.49 2.88
C LEU A 109 -10.14 17.68 3.78
N ALA A 110 -10.88 17.45 4.86
CA ALA A 110 -11.32 18.51 5.77
C ALA A 110 -11.53 17.99 7.20
N GLY A 111 -10.43 17.71 7.91
CA GLY A 111 -10.40 17.69 9.37
C GLY A 111 -9.80 19.00 9.92
N PRO A 112 -10.23 19.47 11.11
CA PRO A 112 -9.78 20.75 11.66
C PRO A 112 -8.27 20.71 11.92
N SER A 113 -7.51 21.45 11.10
CA SER A 113 -6.08 21.71 11.24
C SER A 113 -5.21 20.50 11.63
N GLY A 114 -4.86 19.66 10.65
CA GLY A 114 -3.56 18.98 10.66
C GLY A 114 -3.54 17.45 10.61
N TRP A 115 -4.53 16.80 10.00
CA TRP A 115 -4.55 15.34 9.83
C TRP A 115 -4.56 15.02 8.33
N SER A 116 -3.63 14.17 7.88
CA SER A 116 -3.55 13.68 6.50
C SER A 116 -3.23 12.19 6.55
N ALA A 117 -3.98 11.37 5.83
CA ALA A 117 -3.71 9.94 5.65
C ALA A 117 -3.39 9.69 4.18
N THR A 118 -2.30 8.97 3.87
CA THR A 118 -1.85 8.74 2.49
C THR A 118 -1.49 7.28 2.28
N THR A 119 -2.11 6.63 1.28
CA THR A 119 -1.57 5.43 0.62
C THR A 119 -1.08 5.80 -0.77
N ARG A 120 -0.18 4.98 -1.33
CA ARG A 120 0.36 5.13 -2.68
C ARG A 120 -0.75 5.24 -3.75
N ALA A 121 -1.81 4.45 -3.63
CA ALA A 121 -2.98 4.48 -4.51
C ALA A 121 -3.76 5.83 -4.47
N ALA A 122 -3.62 6.63 -3.41
CA ALA A 122 -4.27 7.94 -3.32
C ALA A 122 -3.55 9.04 -4.12
N LEU A 123 -2.31 8.81 -4.54
CA LEU A 123 -1.48 9.79 -5.26
C LEU A 123 -1.59 9.68 -6.80
N SER A 124 -2.30 8.68 -7.33
CA SER A 124 -2.43 8.42 -8.77
C SER A 124 -3.63 9.10 -9.44
N ARG A 125 -4.51 9.78 -8.68
CA ARG A 125 -5.64 10.52 -9.25
C ARG A 125 -5.21 11.93 -9.68
N PRO A 126 -5.44 12.34 -10.95
CA PRO A 126 -5.28 13.74 -11.31
C PRO A 126 -6.32 14.58 -10.57
N ILE A 127 -5.86 15.73 -10.06
CA ILE A 127 -6.67 16.80 -9.47
C ILE A 127 -7.59 17.38 -10.53
#